data_AF-A0A7S3FXZ8-F1
#
_entry.id   AF-A0A7S3FXZ8-F1
#
_cell.length_a   1.000
_cell.length_b   1.000
_cell.length_c   1.000
_cell.angle_alpha   90.00
_cell.angle_beta   90.00
_cell.angle_gamma   90.00
#
_symmetry.space_group_name_H-M   'P 1'
#
loop_
_entity.id
_entity.type
_entity.pdbx_description
1 polymer ?
#
loop_
_entity_poly.entity_id
_entity_poly.type
_entity_poly.pdbx_seq_one_letter_code
_entity_poly.pdbx_strand_id
1 'polypeptide(L)'
;IIRQNPELFTECGGKDHMQLTLLLFLFYEISLGPDSFWYPFIRAMPTVQFSCLWTKQEISTCQDDLISEELRKYRGEVQAHWKSFKAILQRYSLIFPSWLIDVELFNNVYAQVCTRCFCWVGKEITMVPMADNLNHHSIPMTNESINLDMHPSGHLNLD
;
A
#
# COMPACT_ATOMS: atom_id res chain seq x y z
N ILE A 1 -16.68 -5.56 9.82
CA ILE A 1 -15.30 -5.56 10.36
C ILE A 1 -14.87 -4.14 10.72
N ILE A 2 -14.73 -3.21 9.76
CA ILE A 2 -14.27 -1.82 10.00
C ILE A 2 -15.01 -1.13 11.16
N ARG A 3 -16.35 -1.04 11.08
CA ARG A 3 -17.18 -0.40 12.13
C ARG A 3 -17.08 -1.04 13.52
N GLN A 4 -16.64 -2.29 13.60
CA GLN A 4 -16.52 -3.04 14.86
C GLN A 4 -15.11 -2.94 15.49
N ASN A 5 -14.14 -2.37 14.76
CA ASN A 5 -12.75 -2.21 15.22
C ASN A 5 -12.25 -0.77 14.87
N PRO A 6 -12.93 0.28 15.38
CA PRO A 6 -12.62 1.66 15.03
C PRO A 6 -11.20 2.09 15.46
N GLU A 7 -10.64 1.46 16.49
CA GLU A 7 -9.28 1.67 16.98
C GLU A 7 -8.18 1.31 15.98
N LEU A 8 -8.52 0.60 14.89
CA LEU A 8 -7.55 0.25 13.84
C LEU A 8 -7.87 0.93 12.50
N PHE A 9 -9.14 1.15 12.20
CA PHE A 9 -9.60 1.53 10.86
C PHE A 9 -10.24 2.93 10.77
N THR A 10 -10.17 3.74 11.82
CA THR A 10 -10.64 5.13 11.81
C THR A 10 -9.56 6.10 12.25
N GLU A 11 -9.77 7.40 12.02
CA GLU A 11 -8.82 8.46 12.42
C GLU A 11 -8.42 8.39 13.91
N CYS A 12 -9.30 7.89 14.78
CA CYS A 12 -9.03 7.69 16.20
C CYS A 12 -7.98 6.61 16.49
N GLY A 13 -7.76 5.68 15.55
CA GLY A 13 -6.86 4.54 15.68
C GLY A 13 -5.41 4.80 15.30
N GLY A 14 -5.14 5.92 14.63
CA GLY A 14 -3.79 6.31 14.23
C GLY A 14 -3.68 6.80 12.79
N LYS A 15 -2.47 7.19 12.41
CA LYS A 15 -2.19 7.78 11.09
C LYS A 15 -2.35 6.80 9.94
N ASP A 16 -2.14 5.51 10.19
CA ASP A 16 -2.13 4.46 9.17
C ASP A 16 -3.49 3.75 8.98
N HIS A 17 -4.55 4.28 9.61
CA HIS A 17 -5.88 3.64 9.58
C HIS A 17 -6.40 3.43 8.14
N MET A 18 -6.03 4.31 7.22
CA MET A 18 -6.42 4.21 5.82
C MET A 18 -5.70 3.05 5.13
N GLN A 19 -4.39 2.95 5.33
CA GLN A 19 -3.55 1.89 4.79
C GLN A 19 -4.00 0.53 5.33
N LEU A 20 -4.31 0.46 6.63
CA LEU A 20 -4.85 -0.75 7.26
C LEU A 20 -6.25 -1.11 6.74
N THR A 21 -7.07 -0.11 6.39
CA THR A 21 -8.38 -0.34 5.76
C THR A 21 -8.22 -0.92 4.35
N LEU A 22 -7.32 -0.35 3.54
CA LEU A 22 -7.04 -0.88 2.21
C LEU A 22 -6.38 -2.27 2.26
N LEU A 23 -5.52 -2.50 3.25
CA LEU A 23 -4.93 -3.82 3.52
C LEU A 23 -6.01 -4.86 3.82
N LEU A 24 -7.00 -4.53 4.66
CA LEU A 24 -8.13 -5.42 4.95
C LEU A 24 -8.94 -5.74 3.68
N PHE A 25 -9.16 -4.74 2.83
CA PHE A 25 -9.82 -4.94 1.54
C PHE A 25 -9.03 -5.89 0.64
N LEU A 26 -7.72 -5.70 0.50
CA LEU A 26 -6.87 -6.60 -0.28
C LEU A 26 -6.87 -8.02 0.29
N PHE A 27 -6.82 -8.20 1.60
CA PHE A 27 -6.92 -9.52 2.22
C PHE A 27 -8.25 -10.22 1.92
N TYR A 28 -9.35 -9.46 1.87
CA TYR A 28 -10.64 -9.99 1.45
C TYR A 28 -10.60 -10.42 -0.02
N GLU A 29 -10.10 -9.58 -0.93
CA GLU A 29 -9.99 -9.93 -2.35
C GLU A 29 -9.04 -11.12 -2.60
N ILE A 30 -7.95 -11.22 -1.85
CA ILE A 30 -7.05 -12.38 -1.89
C ILE A 30 -7.78 -13.65 -1.43
N SER A 31 -8.69 -13.56 -0.44
CA SER A 31 -9.44 -14.72 0.05
C SER A 31 -10.42 -15.29 -0.96
N LEU A 32 -10.91 -14.46 -1.88
CA LEU A 32 -11.77 -14.87 -3.01
C LEU A 32 -10.98 -15.57 -4.12
N GLY A 33 -9.65 -15.38 -4.18
CA GLY A 33 -8.82 -16.00 -5.20
C GLY A 33 -9.29 -15.64 -6.62
N PRO A 34 -9.42 -16.60 -7.55
CA PRO A 34 -9.86 -16.34 -8.93
C PRO A 34 -11.23 -15.69 -9.08
N ASP A 35 -12.09 -15.75 -8.06
CA ASP A 35 -13.41 -15.14 -8.09
C ASP A 35 -13.36 -13.62 -7.81
N SER A 36 -12.21 -13.09 -7.37
CA SER A 36 -11.99 -11.66 -7.22
C SER A 36 -11.87 -10.97 -8.58
N PHE A 37 -12.59 -9.87 -8.76
CA PHE A 37 -12.38 -8.95 -9.90
C PHE A 37 -10.93 -8.47 -9.99
N TRP A 38 -10.26 -8.28 -8.84
CA TRP A 38 -8.89 -7.78 -8.73
C TRP A 38 -7.85 -8.88 -8.81
N TYR A 39 -8.24 -10.14 -9.00
CA TYR A 39 -7.31 -11.28 -9.06
C TYR A 39 -6.13 -11.07 -10.02
N PRO A 40 -6.32 -10.58 -11.27
CA PRO A 40 -5.20 -10.36 -12.19
C PRO A 40 -4.20 -9.33 -11.66
N PHE A 41 -4.70 -8.25 -11.05
CA PHE A 41 -3.88 -7.21 -10.46
C PHE A 41 -3.10 -7.75 -9.26
N ILE A 42 -3.79 -8.43 -8.33
CA ILE A 42 -3.20 -8.99 -7.12
C ILE A 42 -2.10 -10.00 -7.45
N ARG A 43 -2.32 -10.87 -8.44
CA ARG A 43 -1.32 -11.85 -8.89
C ARG A 43 -0.13 -11.23 -9.62
N ALA A 44 -0.28 -10.03 -10.17
CA ALA A 44 0.80 -9.30 -10.84
C ALA A 44 1.64 -8.47 -9.87
N MET A 45 1.19 -8.26 -8.63
CA MET A 45 1.95 -7.51 -7.63
C MET A 45 3.28 -8.23 -7.32
N PRO A 46 4.42 -7.51 -7.35
CA PRO A 46 5.70 -8.12 -7.01
C PRO A 46 5.80 -8.45 -5.52
N THR A 47 6.90 -9.07 -5.09
CA THR A 47 7.24 -9.10 -3.67
C THR A 47 7.97 -7.82 -3.30
N VAL A 48 7.50 -7.13 -2.26
CA VAL A 48 8.12 -5.91 -1.73
C VAL A 48 8.48 -6.13 -0.27
N GLN A 49 9.64 -5.64 0.15
CA GLN A 49 10.09 -5.70 1.53
C GLN A 49 10.35 -4.31 2.07
N PHE A 50 9.89 -4.05 3.29
CA PHE A 50 10.27 -2.85 4.02
C PHE A 50 11.73 -2.90 4.45
N SER A 51 12.44 -1.78 4.35
CA SER A 51 13.77 -1.64 4.92
C SER A 51 13.80 -1.82 6.44
N CYS A 52 12.68 -1.58 7.14
CA CYS A 52 12.61 -1.86 8.57
C CYS A 52 12.69 -3.36 8.89
N LEU A 53 12.51 -4.25 7.91
CA LEU A 53 12.65 -5.70 8.05
C LEU A 53 14.07 -6.20 7.73
N TRP A 54 14.97 -5.32 7.31
CA TRP A 54 16.37 -5.65 7.07
C TRP A 54 17.08 -6.21 8.31
N THR A 55 18.10 -7.03 8.05
CA THR A 55 19.00 -7.56 9.05
C THR A 55 19.80 -6.42 9.71
N LYS A 56 20.36 -6.70 10.90
CA LYS A 56 21.24 -5.73 11.58
C LYS A 56 22.45 -5.34 10.72
N GLN A 57 22.94 -6.29 9.91
CA GLN A 57 24.06 -6.05 9.01
C GLN A 57 23.67 -5.07 7.90
N GLU A 58 22.54 -5.28 7.22
CA GLU A 58 22.01 -4.37 6.20
C GLU A 58 21.69 -2.97 6.76
N ILE A 59 21.19 -2.87 7.98
CA ILE A 59 21.00 -1.56 8.62
C ILE A 59 22.36 -0.90 8.88
N SER A 60 23.36 -1.65 9.35
CA SER A 60 24.69 -1.10 9.62
C SER A 60 25.43 -0.59 8.37
N THR A 61 25.11 -1.11 7.17
CA THR A 61 25.71 -0.61 5.93
C THR A 61 25.21 0.78 5.54
N CYS A 62 24.10 1.26 6.12
CA CYS A 62 23.62 2.63 5.91
C CYS A 62 24.56 3.68 6.52
N GLN A 63 25.40 3.30 7.50
CA GLN A 63 26.35 4.18 8.19
C GLN A 63 25.72 5.47 8.75
N ASP A 64 24.42 5.41 9.08
CA ASP A 64 23.64 6.53 9.56
C ASP A 64 22.81 6.07 10.78
N ASP A 65 23.10 6.67 11.92
CA ASP A 65 22.46 6.34 13.20
C ASP A 65 20.99 6.77 13.23
N LEU A 66 20.63 7.87 12.56
CA LEU A 66 19.25 8.38 12.49
C LEU A 66 18.38 7.42 11.65
N ILE A 67 18.87 7.00 10.49
CA ILE A 67 18.19 5.98 9.67
C ILE A 67 18.04 4.69 10.48
N SER A 68 19.09 4.27 11.17
CA SER A 68 19.07 3.05 11.98
C SER A 68 18.05 3.09 13.11
N GLU A 69 17.88 4.24 13.76
CA GLU A 69 16.88 4.46 14.81
C GLU A 69 15.46 4.46 14.24
N GLU A 70 15.21 5.21 13.17
CA GLU A 70 13.88 5.29 12.53
C GLU A 70 13.44 3.93 11.99
N LEU A 71 14.33 3.16 11.35
CA LEU A 71 14.01 1.79 10.91
C LEU A 71 13.63 0.88 12.08
N ARG A 72 14.30 1.03 13.23
CA ARG A 72 13.99 0.26 14.45
C ARG A 72 12.62 0.62 15.01
N LYS A 73 12.31 1.92 15.07
CA LYS A 73 11.01 2.42 15.53
C LYS A 73 9.90 1.96 14.60
N TYR A 74 10.07 2.13 13.29
CA TYR A 74 9.08 1.71 12.30
C TYR A 74 8.87 0.19 12.29
N ARG A 75 9.91 -0.62 12.54
CA ARG A 75 9.73 -2.07 12.76
C ARG A 75 8.78 -2.36 13.92
N GLY A 76 8.89 -1.62 15.02
CA GLY A 76 7.98 -1.75 16.17
C GLY A 76 6.53 -1.43 15.82
N GLU A 77 6.31 -0.39 15.02
CA GLU A 77 4.98 0.01 14.53
C GLU A 77 4.37 -1.07 13.63
N VAL A 78 5.13 -1.58 12.65
CA VAL A 78 4.69 -2.68 11.77
C VAL A 78 4.33 -3.94 12.57
N GLN A 79 5.12 -4.27 13.61
CA GLN A 79 4.82 -5.41 14.50
C GLN A 79 3.53 -5.20 15.31
N ALA A 80 3.28 -3.97 15.79
CA ALA A 80 2.06 -3.63 16.50
C ALA A 80 0.82 -3.72 15.60
N HIS A 81 0.94 -3.25 14.34
CA HIS A 81 -0.11 -3.42 13.33
C HIS A 81 -0.38 -4.90 13.06
N TRP A 82 0.65 -5.71 12.82
CA TRP A 82 0.48 -7.15 12.59
C TRP A 82 -0.25 -7.82 13.75
N LYS A 83 0.14 -7.52 14.99
CA LYS A 83 -0.51 -8.11 16.18
C LYS A 83 -2.02 -7.82 16.21
N SER A 84 -2.40 -6.56 15.96
CA SER A 84 -3.81 -6.13 15.98
C SER A 84 -4.58 -6.70 14.79
N PHE A 85 -3.98 -6.65 13.60
CA PHE A 85 -4.57 -7.14 12.36
C PHE A 85 -4.78 -8.66 12.38
N LYS A 86 -3.80 -9.42 12.88
CA LYS A 86 -3.89 -10.88 13.09
C LYS A 86 -5.08 -11.26 13.96
N ALA A 87 -5.33 -10.54 15.05
CA ALA A 87 -6.47 -10.80 15.93
C ALA A 87 -7.81 -10.64 15.19
N ILE A 88 -7.89 -9.69 14.26
CA ILE A 88 -9.06 -9.48 13.41
C ILE A 88 -9.21 -10.64 12.43
N LEU A 89 -8.15 -11.05 11.71
CA LEU A 89 -8.22 -12.18 10.78
C LEU A 89 -8.68 -13.47 11.50
N GLN A 90 -8.15 -13.73 12.70
CA GLN A 90 -8.54 -14.88 13.52
C GLN A 90 -10.01 -14.82 13.96
N ARG A 91 -10.51 -13.63 14.30
CA ARG A 91 -11.90 -13.44 14.76
C ARG A 91 -12.92 -13.68 13.64
N TYR A 92 -12.58 -13.34 12.40
CA TYR A 92 -13.44 -13.52 11.23
C TYR A 92 -12.98 -14.69 10.35
N SER A 93 -12.72 -15.84 10.97
CA SER A 93 -12.18 -17.05 10.30
C SER A 93 -13.07 -17.64 9.19
N LEU A 94 -14.37 -17.31 9.19
CA LEU A 94 -15.28 -17.67 8.09
C LEU A 94 -15.01 -16.88 6.81
N ILE A 95 -14.41 -15.68 6.93
CA ILE A 95 -14.08 -14.79 5.81
C ILE A 95 -12.60 -14.94 5.46
N PHE A 96 -11.75 -15.05 6.48
CA PHE A 96 -10.30 -15.16 6.33
C PHE A 96 -9.83 -16.57 6.70
N PRO A 97 -9.55 -17.42 5.71
CA PRO A 97 -9.00 -18.75 5.97
C PRO A 97 -7.63 -18.67 6.68
N SER A 98 -7.25 -19.74 7.38
CA SER A 98 -6.05 -19.78 8.22
C SER A 98 -4.75 -19.51 7.47
N TRP A 99 -4.67 -19.84 6.19
CA TRP A 99 -3.49 -19.61 5.36
C TRP A 99 -3.23 -18.12 5.10
N LEU A 100 -4.24 -17.24 5.24
CA LEU A 100 -4.04 -15.79 5.19
C LEU A 100 -3.42 -15.23 6.46
N ILE A 101 -3.39 -15.99 7.56
CA ILE A 101 -2.84 -15.55 8.84
C ILE A 101 -1.33 -15.77 8.84
N ASP A 102 -0.66 -15.12 7.89
CA ASP A 102 0.77 -15.21 7.66
C ASP A 102 1.43 -13.83 7.72
N VAL A 103 2.55 -13.75 8.44
CA VAL A 103 3.24 -12.48 8.69
C VAL A 103 4.01 -12.00 7.47
N GLU A 104 4.51 -12.91 6.64
CA GLU A 104 5.24 -12.56 5.42
C GLU A 104 4.28 -12.00 4.37
N LEU A 105 3.11 -12.61 4.23
CA LEU A 105 2.01 -12.09 3.41
C LEU A 105 1.56 -10.71 3.91
N PHE A 106 1.34 -10.55 5.21
CA PHE A 106 1.01 -9.24 5.80
C PHE A 106 2.07 -8.20 5.45
N ASN A 107 3.35 -8.49 5.69
CA ASN A 107 4.43 -7.55 5.42
C ASN A 107 4.50 -7.19 3.94
N ASN A 108 4.37 -8.17 3.04
CA ASN A 108 4.40 -7.94 1.60
C ASN A 108 3.23 -7.05 1.15
N VAL A 109 1.99 -7.40 1.49
CA VAL A 109 0.80 -6.64 1.04
C VAL A 109 0.75 -5.26 1.72
N TYR A 110 1.15 -5.15 2.99
CA TYR A 110 1.24 -3.86 3.65
C TYR A 110 2.32 -2.97 2.99
N ALA A 111 3.46 -3.54 2.61
CA ALA A 111 4.47 -2.81 1.84
C ALA A 111 3.94 -2.36 0.48
N GLN A 112 3.14 -3.18 -0.20
CA GLN A 112 2.47 -2.76 -1.43
C GLN A 112 1.57 -1.55 -1.21
N VAL A 113 0.72 -1.59 -0.18
CA VAL A 113 -0.15 -0.45 0.16
C VAL A 113 0.68 0.80 0.46
N CYS A 114 1.70 0.71 1.31
CA CYS A 114 2.51 1.85 1.70
C CYS A 114 3.32 2.48 0.55
N THR A 115 3.70 1.69 -0.46
CA THR A 115 4.60 2.15 -1.53
C THR A 115 3.91 2.42 -2.87
N ARG A 116 2.68 1.91 -3.06
CA ARG A 116 1.97 2.00 -4.35
C ARG A 116 0.59 2.66 -4.28
N CYS A 117 0.06 2.93 -3.07
CA CYS A 117 -1.17 3.69 -2.99
C CYS A 117 -0.94 5.16 -3.31
N PHE A 118 -1.94 5.77 -3.93
CA PHE A 118 -1.96 7.19 -4.25
C PHE A 118 -2.83 7.92 -3.23
N CYS A 119 -2.29 9.01 -2.70
CA CYS A 119 -3.05 10.08 -2.05
C CYS A 119 -2.53 11.42 -2.59
N TRP A 120 -3.40 12.22 -3.19
CA TRP A 120 -3.02 13.55 -3.71
C TRP A 120 -4.14 14.56 -3.47
N VAL A 121 -5.38 14.24 -3.87
CA VAL A 121 -6.53 15.13 -3.74
C VAL A 121 -7.63 14.44 -2.93
N GLY A 122 -7.46 14.35 -1.61
CA GLY A 122 -8.51 13.86 -0.70
C GLY A 122 -7.98 13.17 0.56
N LYS A 123 -8.90 12.89 1.49
CA LYS A 123 -8.67 12.02 2.65
C LYS A 123 -8.88 10.54 2.31
N GLU A 124 -8.63 10.15 1.06
CA GLU A 124 -8.81 8.77 0.58
C GLU A 124 -7.51 8.28 -0.05
N ILE A 125 -7.19 7.00 0.15
CA ILE A 125 -6.08 6.33 -0.52
C ILE A 125 -6.66 5.35 -1.52
N THR A 126 -5.97 5.15 -2.64
CA THR A 126 -6.38 4.21 -3.67
C THR A 126 -5.19 3.51 -4.29
N MET A 127 -5.38 2.27 -4.74
CA MET A 127 -4.42 1.60 -5.62
C MET A 127 -5.01 1.56 -7.02
N VAL A 128 -4.26 2.08 -7.99
CA VAL A 128 -4.70 2.19 -9.38
C VAL A 128 -3.86 1.23 -10.20
N PRO A 129 -4.44 0.12 -10.71
CA PRO A 129 -3.72 -0.79 -11.58
C PRO A 129 -3.12 -0.07 -12.78
N MET A 130 -1.97 -0.56 -13.26
CA MET A 130 -1.16 0.03 -14.34
C MET A 130 -0.46 1.33 -13.96
N ALA A 131 -1.12 2.26 -13.28
CA ALA A 131 -0.48 3.50 -12.82
C ALA A 131 0.60 3.20 -11.75
N ASP A 132 0.37 2.18 -10.91
CA ASP A 132 1.31 1.73 -9.89
C ASP A 132 2.57 1.05 -10.45
N ASN A 133 2.62 0.74 -11.76
CA ASN A 133 3.82 0.23 -12.42
C ASN A 133 4.82 1.33 -12.80
N LEU A 134 4.44 2.60 -12.65
CA LEU A 134 5.33 3.72 -12.90
C LEU A 134 6.25 3.93 -11.70
N ASN A 135 7.56 3.91 -11.95
CA ASN A 135 8.55 4.22 -10.93
C ASN A 135 8.69 5.73 -10.75
N HIS A 136 9.04 6.14 -9.53
CA HIS A 136 9.43 7.52 -9.27
C HIS A 136 10.79 7.81 -9.94
N HIS A 137 10.93 9.02 -10.48
CA HIS A 137 12.18 9.56 -10.99
C HIS A 137 12.46 10.90 -10.30
N SER A 138 13.72 11.18 -9.98
CA SER A 138 14.11 12.39 -9.24
C SER A 138 13.89 13.70 -10.00
N ILE A 139 13.69 13.61 -11.31
CA ILE A 139 13.35 14.74 -12.17
C ILE A 139 11.84 14.65 -12.49
N PRO A 140 11.02 15.59 -12.01
CA PRO A 140 9.61 15.62 -12.37
C PRO A 140 9.48 15.93 -13.85
N MET A 141 8.92 14.99 -14.61
CA MET A 141 8.52 15.21 -15.99
C MET A 141 7.03 15.52 -15.99
N THR A 142 6.69 16.78 -16.27
CA THR A 142 5.30 17.18 -16.52
C THR A 142 5.03 17.04 -18.01
N ASN A 143 4.28 16.02 -18.40
CA ASN A 143 3.79 15.88 -19.76
C ASN A 143 2.43 16.56 -19.86
N GLU A 144 2.38 17.71 -20.53
CA GLU A 144 1.13 18.40 -20.82
C GLU A 144 0.59 17.88 -22.16
N SER A 145 -0.53 17.16 -22.09
CA SER A 145 -1.26 16.72 -23.28
C SER A 145 -2.29 17.79 -23.63
N ILE A 146 -2.04 18.55 -24.69
CA ILE A 146 -3.01 19.54 -25.19
C ILE A 146 -3.92 18.83 -26.18
N ASN A 147 -5.21 18.73 -25.84
CA ASN A 147 -6.21 18.35 -26.82
C ASN A 147 -6.38 19.53 -27.79
N LEU A 148 -5.87 19.38 -29.01
CA LEU A 148 -5.92 20.42 -30.02
C LEU A 148 -7.36 20.81 -30.38
N ASP A 149 -8.30 19.85 -30.42
CA ASP A 149 -9.71 20.13 -30.73
C ASP A 149 -10.39 21.00 -29.65
N MET A 150 -9.90 20.94 -28.41
CA MET A 150 -10.40 21.76 -27.30
C MET A 150 -9.57 23.03 -27.09
N HIS A 151 -8.44 23.19 -27.80
CA HIS A 151 -7.59 24.36 -27.68
C HIS A 151 -8.15 25.49 -28.56
N PRO A 152 -8.31 26.73 -28.05
CA PRO A 152 -8.93 27.83 -28.81
C PRO A 152 -8.28 28.14 -30.18
N SER A 153 -7.04 27.70 -30.39
CA SER A 153 -6.25 27.88 -31.60
C SER A 153 -5.84 26.56 -32.29
N GLY A 154 -6.53 25.46 -31.98
CA GLY A 154 -6.20 24.06 -32.31
C GLY A 154 -5.84 23.70 -33.75
N HIS A 155 -6.13 24.57 -34.72
CA HIS A 155 -5.90 24.33 -36.15
C HIS A 155 -5.10 25.42 -36.87
N LEU A 156 -4.60 26.45 -36.16
CA LEU A 156 -4.08 27.65 -36.85
C LEU A 156 -2.65 27.56 -37.38
N ASN A 157 -1.91 26.46 -37.21
CA ASN A 157 -0.50 26.38 -37.65
C ASN A 157 -0.11 24.98 -38.15
N LEU A 158 -0.83 24.44 -39.14
CA LEU A 158 -0.39 23.28 -39.91
C LEU A 158 -0.63 23.55 -41.41
N ASP A 159 0.08 24.55 -41.95
CA ASP A 159 0.32 24.76 -43.39
C ASP A 159 1.81 25.08 -43.60
#